data_AF-A0A0N0ND02-F1
#
_entry.id   AF-A0A0N0ND02-F1
#
_cell.length_a   1.000
_cell.length_b   1.000
_cell.length_c   1.000
_cell.angle_alpha   90.00
_cell.angle_beta   90.00
_cell.angle_gamma   90.00
#
_symmetry.space_group_name_H-M   'P 1'
#
loop_
_entity.id
_entity.type
_entity.pdbx_description
1 polymer ?
#
loop_
_entity_poly.entity_id
_entity_poly.type
_entity_poly.pdbx_seq_one_letter_code
_entity_poly.pdbx_strand_id
1 'polypeptide(L)'
;MDRVYEHVVTVLSDKFEVPAELINPDVTLEELELDSLAVVELYVTLQEELAVPLDDSAATGELTVGQVARSVAELLDEPAA
;
A
#
# COMPACT_ATOMS: atom_id res chain seq x y z
N MET A 1 -13.01 4.36 -0.27
CA MET A 1 -11.76 3.84 -0.89
C MET A 1 -10.77 4.95 -1.25
N ASP A 2 -11.20 6.09 -1.79
CA ASP A 2 -10.29 7.13 -2.31
C ASP A 2 -9.23 7.62 -1.31
N ARG A 3 -9.61 7.92 -0.06
CA ARG A 3 -8.65 8.41 0.94
C ARG A 3 -7.51 7.45 1.25
N VAL A 4 -7.79 6.15 1.28
CA VAL A 4 -6.78 5.12 1.55
C VAL A 4 -5.85 5.00 0.36
N TYR A 5 -6.41 4.96 -0.85
CA TYR A 5 -5.63 4.92 -2.07
C TYR A 5 -4.73 6.15 -2.22
N GLU A 6 -5.26 7.36 -1.97
CA GLU A 6 -4.48 8.60 -1.94
C GLU A 6 -3.32 8.52 -0.94
N HIS A 7 -3.52 7.89 0.23
CA HIS A 7 -2.46 7.69 1.22
C HIS A 7 -1.39 6.73 0.71
N VAL A 8 -1.78 5.60 0.13
CA VAL A 8 -0.84 4.65 -0.49
C VAL A 8 -0.04 5.35 -1.59
N VAL A 9 -0.68 6.12 -2.47
CA VAL A 9 -0.02 6.90 -3.53
C VAL A 9 0.93 7.93 -2.95
N THR A 10 0.53 8.62 -1.87
CA THR A 10 1.39 9.59 -1.18
C THR A 10 2.63 8.93 -0.61
N VAL A 11 2.47 7.79 0.08
CA VAL A 11 3.60 7.04 0.65
C VAL A 11 4.54 6.55 -0.45
N LEU A 12 3.99 5.98 -1.53
CA LEU A 12 4.74 5.55 -2.71
C LEU A 12 5.50 6.71 -3.36
N SER A 13 4.87 7.87 -3.50
CA SER A 13 5.49 9.03 -4.13
C SER A 13 6.51 9.74 -3.25
N ASP A 14 6.26 9.85 -1.94
CA ASP A 14 7.09 10.62 -1.01
C ASP A 14 8.23 9.78 -0.41
N LYS A 15 7.97 8.51 -0.03
CA LYS A 15 8.97 7.63 0.56
C LYS A 15 9.72 6.78 -0.45
N PHE A 16 9.02 6.30 -1.49
CA PHE A 16 9.59 5.40 -2.49
C PHE A 16 9.97 6.13 -3.79
N GLU A 17 9.80 7.45 -3.85
CA GLU A 17 10.08 8.30 -5.01
C GLU A 17 9.40 7.82 -6.31
N VAL A 18 8.29 7.08 -6.19
CA VAL A 18 7.55 6.55 -7.32
C VAL A 18 6.72 7.66 -7.97
N PRO A 19 6.84 7.89 -9.29
CA PRO A 19 6.04 8.91 -9.97
C PRO A 19 4.55 8.59 -9.87
N ALA A 20 3.75 9.52 -9.36
CA ALA A 20 2.30 9.33 -9.24
C ALA A 20 1.60 9.05 -10.58
N GLU A 21 2.21 9.43 -11.71
CA GLU A 21 1.74 9.10 -13.06
C GLU A 21 1.86 7.61 -13.43
N LEU A 22 2.78 6.87 -12.78
CA LEU A 22 2.95 5.42 -12.96
C LEU A 22 2.10 4.61 -11.98
N ILE A 23 1.74 5.21 -10.84
CA ILE A 23 0.95 4.56 -9.79
C ILE A 23 -0.49 4.36 -10.28
N ASN A 24 -0.83 3.11 -10.60
CA ASN A 24 -2.17 2.72 -11.03
C ASN A 24 -2.70 1.58 -10.14
N PRO A 25 -4.03 1.48 -9.93
CA PRO A 25 -4.62 0.44 -9.10
C PRO A 25 -4.42 -0.97 -9.67
N ASP A 26 -4.24 -1.09 -10.99
CA ASP A 26 -4.00 -2.33 -11.72
C ASP A 26 -2.52 -2.70 -11.86
N VAL A 27 -1.61 -1.79 -11.51
CA VAL A 27 -0.14 -2.00 -11.57
C VAL A 27 0.33 -2.74 -10.32
N THR A 28 1.24 -3.71 -10.51
CA THR A 28 1.86 -4.43 -9.39
C THR A 28 2.95 -3.61 -8.70
N LEU A 29 3.24 -3.92 -7.45
CA LEU A 29 4.34 -3.29 -6.72
C LEU A 29 5.70 -3.61 -7.38
N GLU A 30 5.86 -4.82 -7.94
CA GLU A 30 7.05 -5.21 -8.71
C GLU A 30 7.19 -4.39 -10.01
N GLU A 31 6.08 -4.07 -10.70
CA GLU A 31 6.09 -3.20 -11.88
C GLU A 31 6.47 -1.75 -11.55
N LEU A 32 6.28 -1.32 -10.29
CA LEU A 32 6.78 -0.04 -9.77
C LEU A 32 8.24 -0.10 -9.32
N GLU A 33 8.95 -1.19 -9.63
CA GLU A 33 10.34 -1.43 -9.24
C GLU A 33 10.53 -1.46 -7.71
N LEU A 34 9.48 -1.84 -6.96
CA LEU A 34 9.57 -2.02 -5.51
C LEU A 34 10.16 -3.39 -5.17
N ASP A 35 11.33 -3.37 -4.55
CA ASP A 35 11.95 -4.56 -3.98
C ASP A 35 11.11 -5.15 -2.83
N SER A 36 11.34 -6.42 -2.51
CA SER A 36 10.67 -7.09 -1.39
C SER A 36 10.81 -6.36 -0.05
N LEU A 37 11.97 -5.71 0.19
CA LEU A 37 12.18 -4.87 1.38
C LEU A 37 11.33 -3.59 1.34
N ALA A 38 11.22 -2.96 0.16
CA ALA A 38 10.43 -1.76 -0.03
C ALA A 38 8.93 -2.03 0.18
N VAL A 39 8.44 -3.17 -0.32
CA VAL A 39 7.05 -3.61 -0.12
C VAL A 39 6.74 -3.84 1.36
N VAL A 40 7.65 -4.46 2.12
CA VAL A 40 7.50 -4.60 3.59
C VAL A 40 7.50 -3.24 4.27
N GLU A 41 8.40 -2.33 3.90
CA GLU A 41 8.44 -0.97 4.48
C GLU A 41 7.18 -0.16 4.18
N LEU A 42 6.60 -0.30 2.97
CA LEU A 42 5.33 0.30 2.61
C LEU A 42 4.23 -0.18 3.55
N TYR A 43 4.15 -1.50 3.76
CA TYR A 43 3.19 -2.11 4.68
C TYR A 43 3.36 -1.57 6.09
N VAL A 44 4.57 -1.59 6.64
CA VAL A 44 4.84 -1.05 8.00
C VAL A 44 4.43 0.42 8.10
N THR A 45 4.77 1.23 7.09
CA THR A 45 4.39 2.65 7.07
C THR A 45 2.86 2.83 7.08
N LEU A 46 2.14 2.04 6.27
CA LEU A 46 0.67 2.10 6.24
C LEU A 46 0.05 1.63 7.56
N GLN A 47 0.64 0.62 8.22
CA GLN A 47 0.20 0.18 9.55
C GLN A 47 0.35 1.28 10.59
N GLU A 48 1.48 1.99 10.60
CA GLU A 48 1.74 3.06 11.56
C GLU A 48 0.86 4.29 11.30
N GLU A 49 0.75 4.73 10.06
CA GLU A 49 0.01 5.95 9.68
C GLU A 49 -1.52 5.77 9.80
N LEU A 50 -2.03 4.58 9.45
CA LEU A 50 -3.47 4.30 9.43
C LEU A 50 -3.93 3.48 10.64
N ALA A 51 -3.01 3.09 11.54
CA ALA A 51 -3.27 2.26 12.71
C ALA A 51 -4.01 0.94 12.37
N VAL A 52 -3.65 0.32 11.24
CA VAL A 52 -4.23 -0.94 10.77
C VAL A 52 -3.30 -2.13 11.01
N PRO A 53 -3.82 -3.32 11.36
CA PRO A 53 -3.01 -4.54 11.49
C PRO A 53 -2.84 -5.21 10.12
N LEU A 54 -2.02 -4.65 9.23
CA LEU A 54 -1.68 -5.32 7.98
C LEU A 54 -0.71 -6.47 8.24
N ASP A 55 -0.92 -7.57 7.53
CA ASP A 55 -0.02 -8.70 7.56
C ASP A 55 1.17 -8.45 6.63
N ASP A 56 2.37 -8.26 7.20
CA ASP A 56 3.61 -8.07 6.43
C ASP A 56 4.04 -9.33 5.67
N SER A 57 3.55 -10.52 6.04
CA SER A 57 3.81 -11.74 5.27
C SER A 57 3.03 -11.77 3.95
N ALA A 58 1.96 -10.98 3.84
CA ALA A 58 1.25 -10.73 2.59
C ALA A 58 1.92 -9.66 1.73
N ALA A 59 2.94 -8.95 2.21
CA ALA A 59 3.61 -7.88 1.48
C ALA A 59 4.49 -8.45 0.35
N THR A 60 3.89 -8.74 -0.80
CA THR A 60 4.58 -9.28 -1.98
C THR A 60 4.53 -8.31 -3.17
N GLY A 61 5.57 -8.35 -4.01
CA GLY A 61 5.65 -7.55 -5.24
C GLY A 61 4.55 -7.87 -6.26
N GLU A 62 3.94 -9.05 -6.14
CA GLU A 62 2.85 -9.52 -7.01
C GLU A 62 1.52 -8.80 -6.75
N LEU A 63 1.37 -8.13 -5.60
CA LEU A 63 0.17 -7.38 -5.27
C LEU A 63 0.08 -6.10 -6.09
N THR A 64 -1.14 -5.73 -6.46
CA THR A 64 -1.39 -4.42 -7.07
C THR A 64 -1.59 -3.32 -6.03
N VAL A 65 -1.31 -2.08 -6.42
CA VAL A 65 -1.57 -0.91 -5.55
C VAL A 65 -3.04 -0.87 -5.11
N GLY A 66 -3.96 -1.23 -6.01
CA GLY A 66 -5.39 -1.32 -5.72
C GLY A 66 -5.71 -2.42 -4.70
N GLN A 67 -5.03 -3.56 -4.75
CA GLN A 67 -5.19 -4.63 -3.76
C GLN A 67 -4.72 -4.19 -2.38
N VAL A 68 -3.54 -3.56 -2.29
CA VAL A 68 -3.01 -3.04 -1.01
C VAL A 68 -3.99 -2.01 -0.41
N ALA A 69 -4.38 -1.01 -1.20
CA ALA A 69 -5.33 0.02 -0.75
C ALA A 69 -6.68 -0.57 -0.34
N ARG A 70 -7.13 -1.63 -1.02
CA ARG A 70 -8.36 -2.34 -0.66
C ARG A 70 -8.21 -3.09 0.66
N SER A 71 -7.14 -3.85 0.88
CA SER A 71 -6.91 -4.57 2.13
C SER A 71 -6.86 -3.61 3.31
N VAL A 72 -6.18 -2.47 3.15
CA VAL A 72 -6.15 -1.40 4.15
C VAL A 72 -7.55 -0.82 4.39
N ALA A 73 -8.29 -0.54 3.33
CA ALA A 73 -9.64 0.01 3.43
C ALA A 73 -10.60 -0.96 4.13
N GLU A 74 -10.51 -2.27 3.85
CA GLU A 74 -11.29 -3.31 4.51
C GLU A 74 -10.99 -3.35 6.02
N LEU A 75 -9.71 -3.26 6.41
CA LEU A 75 -9.30 -3.19 7.83
C LEU A 75 -9.76 -1.92 8.55
N LEU A 76 -9.86 -0.78 7.84
CA LEU A 76 -10.36 0.48 8.40
C LEU A 76 -11.89 0.52 8.50
N ASP A 77 -12.59 -0.14 7.59
CA ASP A 77 -14.06 -0.19 7.57
C ASP A 77 -14.59 -1.24 8.56
N GLU A 78 -13.80 -2.26 8.90
CA GLU A 78 -14.09 -3.15 10.02
C GLU A 78 -13.95 -2.38 11.34
N PRO A 79 -15.06 -2.06 12.03
CA PRO A 79 -14.96 -1.53 13.37
C PRO A 79 -14.35 -2.66 14.20
N ALA A 80 -13.18 -2.41 14.81
CA ALA A 80 -12.64 -3.28 15.84
C ALA A 80 -13.76 -3.57 16.86
N ALA A 81 -14.31 -4.79 16.78
CA ALA A 81 -15.45 -5.24 17.56
C ALA A 81 -15.06 -5.56 19.00
#